data_AF-A0A093XKT7-F1
#
_entry.id   AF-A0A093XKT7-F1
#
_cell.length_a   1.000
_cell.length_b   1.000
_cell.length_c   1.000
_cell.angle_alpha   90.00
_cell.angle_beta   90.00
_cell.angle_gamma   90.00
#
_symmetry.space_group_name_H-M   'P 1'
#
loop_
_entity.id
_entity.type
_entity.pdbx_description
1 polymer ?
#
loop_
_entity_poly.entity_id
_entity_poly.type
_entity_poly.pdbx_seq_one_letter_code
_entity_poly.pdbx_strand_id
1 'polypeptide(L)'
;MRFLTLAFGLLATFSLSAAQSMENPFSSPGANVVFEAGTTTTLTWKPTTPGPVTLRLQWGSVAGPNDGVVLAASITNIGSFV
;
A
#
# COMPACT_ATOMS: atom_id res chain seq x y z
N MET A 1 -38.56 -32.84 30.35
CA MET A 1 -37.52 -33.25 29.39
C MET A 1 -38.18 -33.29 28.01
N ARG A 2 -37.97 -32.34 27.11
CA ARG A 2 -36.73 -32.17 26.33
C ARG A 2 -36.59 -30.71 25.89
N PHE A 3 -35.49 -30.13 26.31
CA PHE A 3 -34.90 -28.91 25.79
C PHE A 3 -34.34 -29.20 24.39
N LEU A 4 -34.63 -28.37 23.39
CA LEU A 4 -33.61 -27.96 22.41
C LEU A 4 -34.04 -26.70 21.64
N THR A 5 -33.56 -25.58 22.15
CA THR A 5 -33.23 -24.32 21.47
C THR A 5 -32.92 -24.46 19.97
N LEU A 6 -33.66 -23.73 19.12
CA LEU A 6 -33.28 -23.43 17.74
C LEU A 6 -33.09 -21.91 17.59
N ALA A 7 -32.02 -21.39 18.19
CA ALA A 7 -31.54 -20.04 17.95
C ALA A 7 -30.07 -20.17 17.54
N PHE A 8 -29.77 -19.90 16.26
CA PHE A 8 -28.55 -19.23 15.80
C PHE A 8 -28.43 -19.41 14.28
N GLY A 9 -28.11 -18.32 13.57
CA GLY A 9 -27.62 -18.46 12.20
C GLY A 9 -27.80 -17.27 11.26
N LEU A 10 -27.94 -16.03 11.74
CA LEU A 10 -27.77 -14.89 10.83
C LEU A 10 -26.26 -14.61 10.69
N LEU A 11 -25.58 -15.34 9.80
CA LEU A 11 -24.24 -14.97 9.37
C LEU A 11 -24.35 -13.72 8.48
N ALA A 12 -24.24 -12.54 9.07
CA ALA A 12 -23.97 -11.31 8.34
C ALA A 12 -22.52 -11.38 7.84
N THR A 13 -22.32 -11.78 6.59
CA THR A 13 -21.04 -11.64 5.91
C THR A 13 -20.84 -10.17 5.56
N PHE A 14 -20.22 -9.43 6.47
CA PHE A 14 -19.60 -8.15 6.12
C PHE A 14 -18.31 -8.45 5.36
N SER A 15 -18.42 -8.69 4.06
CA SER A 15 -17.27 -8.60 3.17
C SER A 15 -16.90 -7.12 3.05
N LEU A 16 -16.02 -6.66 3.92
CA LEU A 16 -15.33 -5.38 3.79
C LEU A 16 -14.34 -5.48 2.63
N SER A 17 -14.82 -5.32 1.40
CA SER A 17 -13.94 -5.03 0.27
C SER A 17 -13.54 -3.56 0.37
N ALA A 18 -12.56 -3.25 1.21
CA ALA A 18 -11.86 -1.99 1.15
C ALA A 18 -11.01 -1.98 -0.12
N ALA A 19 -11.64 -1.69 -1.26
CA ALA A 19 -10.91 -1.19 -2.42
C ALA A 19 -10.42 0.22 -2.06
N GLN A 20 -9.33 0.30 -1.30
CA GLN A 20 -8.64 1.56 -1.10
C GLN A 20 -8.22 2.03 -2.48
N SER A 21 -8.76 3.16 -2.93
CA SER A 21 -8.25 3.83 -4.12
C SER A 21 -6.77 4.12 -3.86
N MET A 22 -5.88 3.34 -4.47
CA MET A 22 -4.44 3.52 -4.31
C MET A 22 -4.06 4.79 -5.08
N GLU A 23 -3.81 5.88 -4.35
CA GLU A 23 -3.20 7.07 -4.91
C GLU A 23 -1.77 6.74 -5.33
N ASN A 24 -1.39 7.18 -6.53
CA ASN A 24 -0.05 7.01 -7.09
C ASN A 24 0.45 5.55 -7.07
N PRO A 25 -0.27 4.58 -7.68
CA PRO A 25 0.08 3.17 -7.56
C PRO A 25 1.44 2.89 -8.23
N PHE A 26 2.32 2.21 -7.48
CA PHE A 26 3.63 1.78 -7.98
C PHE A 26 3.50 0.66 -9.01
N SER A 27 4.28 0.76 -10.08
CA SER A 27 4.46 -0.26 -11.11
C SER A 27 5.85 -0.90 -11.09
N SER A 28 6.84 -0.22 -10.50
CA SER A 28 8.20 -0.76 -10.30
C SER A 28 8.82 -0.18 -9.02
N PRO A 29 9.63 -0.98 -8.31
CA PRO A 29 9.89 -2.40 -8.53
C PRO A 29 8.67 -3.26 -8.15
N GLY A 30 8.53 -4.41 -8.82
CA GLY A 30 7.46 -5.36 -8.53
C GLY A 30 7.53 -5.91 -7.11
N ALA A 31 6.46 -6.58 -6.67
CA ALA A 31 6.47 -7.28 -5.40
C ALA A 31 7.63 -8.31 -5.35
N ASN A 32 8.28 -8.41 -4.18
CA ASN A 32 9.38 -9.35 -3.91
C ASN A 32 10.70 -9.08 -4.66
N VAL A 33 10.93 -7.86 -5.15
CA VAL A 33 12.24 -7.47 -5.65
C VAL A 33 13.22 -7.29 -4.50
N VAL A 34 14.41 -7.86 -4.65
CA VAL A 34 15.54 -7.65 -3.75
C VAL A 34 16.33 -6.45 -4.25
N PHE A 35 16.50 -5.44 -3.39
CA PHE A 35 17.40 -4.31 -3.68
C PHE A 35 18.83 -4.71 -3.36
N GLU A 36 19.71 -4.66 -4.36
CA GLU A 36 21.14 -4.91 -4.17
C GLU A 36 21.84 -3.61 -3.75
N ALA A 37 22.65 -3.70 -2.68
CA ALA A 37 23.40 -2.55 -2.19
C ALA A 37 24.43 -2.08 -3.20
N GLY A 38 24.47 -0.76 -3.47
CA GLY A 38 25.36 -0.16 -4.46
C GLY A 38 24.80 -0.16 -5.89
N THR A 39 23.63 -0.77 -6.12
CA THR A 39 22.95 -0.78 -7.41
C THR A 39 21.85 0.27 -7.45
N THR A 40 21.82 1.08 -8.52
CA THR A 40 20.76 2.05 -8.76
C THR A 40 19.46 1.32 -9.14
N THR A 41 18.34 1.70 -8.51
CA THR A 41 17.01 1.15 -8.83
C THR A 41 16.04 2.26 -9.19
N THR A 42 15.44 2.17 -10.38
CA THR A 42 14.39 3.10 -10.81
C THR A 42 13.04 2.70 -10.21
N LEU A 43 12.44 3.62 -9.46
CA LEU A 43 11.07 3.53 -8.97
C LEU A 43 10.14 4.12 -10.02
N THR A 44 9.04 3.43 -10.35
CA THR A 44 8.00 3.96 -11.24
C THR A 44 6.61 3.76 -10.67
N TRP A 45 5.76 4.76 -10.88
CA TRP A 45 4.37 4.77 -10.42
C TRP A 45 3.51 5.54 -11.41
N LYS A 46 2.19 5.37 -11.34
CA LYS A 46 1.24 6.15 -12.12
C LYS A 46 0.84 7.40 -11.33
N PRO A 47 1.17 8.63 -11.77
CA PRO A 47 0.71 9.84 -11.08
C PRO A 47 -0.82 9.95 -11.13
N THR A 48 -1.48 10.02 -9.98
CA THR A 48 -2.94 10.21 -9.90
C THR A 48 -3.36 11.39 -9.04
N THR A 49 -2.44 12.02 -8.31
CA THR A 49 -2.72 13.18 -7.45
C THR A 49 -2.03 14.45 -7.96
N PRO A 50 -2.66 15.62 -7.82
CA PRO A 50 -2.00 16.90 -8.09
C PRO A 50 -0.95 17.21 -7.02
N GLY A 51 0.03 18.04 -7.38
CA GLY A 51 1.06 18.53 -6.45
C GLY A 51 2.28 17.60 -6.30
N PRO A 52 3.25 18.00 -5.46
CA PRO A 52 4.45 17.22 -5.22
C PRO A 52 4.17 16.00 -4.34
N VAL A 53 5.05 15.00 -4.42
CA VAL A 53 5.00 13.77 -3.64
C VAL A 53 6.25 13.59 -2.79
N THR A 54 6.17 12.71 -1.79
CA THR A 54 7.30 12.28 -0.96
C THR A 54 7.41 10.77 -1.07
N LEU A 55 8.60 10.26 -1.40
CA LEU A 55 8.88 8.85 -1.48
C LEU A 55 9.43 8.36 -0.15
N ARG A 56 8.85 7.28 0.37
CA ARG A 56 9.24 6.66 1.64
C ARG A 56 9.52 5.18 1.44
N LEU A 57 10.64 4.72 1.98
CA LEU A 57 10.95 3.31 2.08
C LEU A 57 10.27 2.74 3.32
N GLN A 58 9.38 1.78 3.11
CA GLN A 58 8.62 1.11 4.16
C GLN A 58 9.00 -0.36 4.19
N TRP A 59 9.17 -0.91 5.38
CA TRP A 59 9.47 -2.32 5.58
C TRP A 59 8.96 -2.80 6.94
N GLY A 60 8.80 -4.11 7.08
CA GLY A 60 8.32 -4.72 8.33
C GLY A 60 6.87 -4.37 8.63
N SER A 61 6.59 -3.99 9.89
CA SER A 61 5.25 -3.65 10.37
C SER A 61 4.79 -2.23 10.00
N VAL A 62 5.56 -1.52 9.18
CA VAL A 62 5.24 -0.17 8.71
C VAL A 62 4.21 -0.25 7.58
N ALA A 63 3.00 0.26 7.80
CA ALA A 63 1.90 0.18 6.83
C ALA A 63 1.27 1.54 6.48
N GLY A 64 1.60 2.61 7.20
CA GLY A 64 1.02 3.93 6.97
C GLY A 64 1.80 4.73 5.93
N PRO A 65 1.15 5.51 5.05
CA PRO A 65 1.82 6.29 3.99
C PRO A 65 2.78 7.38 4.52
N ASN A 66 2.69 7.73 5.81
CA ASN A 66 3.55 8.73 6.45
C ASN A 66 4.72 8.11 7.22
N ASP A 67 4.77 6.79 7.31
CA ASP A 67 5.77 6.06 8.06
C ASP A 67 6.94 5.62 7.16
N GLY A 68 8.03 5.17 7.78
CA GLY A 68 9.24 4.72 7.08
C GLY A 68 10.25 5.84 6.81
N VAL A 69 11.30 5.51 6.07
CA VAL A 69 12.43 6.42 5.80
C VAL A 69 12.16 7.24 4.55
N VAL A 70 12.32 8.57 4.64
CA VAL A 70 12.21 9.46 3.49
C VAL A 70 13.39 9.22 2.53
N LEU A 71 13.08 8.84 1.30
CA LEU A 71 14.05 8.73 0.21
C LEU A 71 14.17 10.05 -0.57
N ALA A 72 13.02 10.70 -0.80
CA ALA A 72 12.94 11.98 -1.49
C ALA A 72 11.70 12.75 -1.01
N ALA A 73 11.82 14.06 -0.83
CA ALA A 73 10.75 14.92 -0.32
C ALA A 73 10.39 16.02 -1.33
N SER A 74 9.10 16.33 -1.42
CA SER A 74 8.55 17.41 -2.25
C SER A 74 9.00 17.36 -3.73
N ILE A 75 9.08 16.16 -4.31
CA ILE A 75 9.44 15.96 -5.71
C ILE A 75 8.22 16.14 -6.61
N THR A 76 8.42 16.61 -7.84
CA THR A 76 7.35 16.67 -8.84
C THR A 76 6.79 15.28 -9.10
N ASN A 77 5.46 15.14 -9.11
CA ASN A 77 4.77 13.87 -9.33
C ASN A 77 4.78 13.45 -10.81
N ILE A 78 5.94 13.04 -11.34
CA ILE A 78 6.12 12.64 -12.74
C ILE A 78 6.11 11.13 -12.98
N GLY A 79 5.99 10.31 -11.92
CA GLY A 79 5.85 8.85 -12.05
C GLY A 79 7.17 8.08 -12.14
N SER A 80 8.31 8.73 -11.89
CA SER A 80 9.63 8.09 -11.94
C SER A 80 10.63 8.77 -11.00
N PHE A 81 11.48 7.99 -10.35
CA PHE A 81 12.58 8.45 -9.51
C PHE A 81 13.73 7.43 -9.53
N VAL A 82 14.98 7.92 -9.48
CA VAL A 82 16.23 7.14 -9.54
C VAL A 82 17.12 7.52 -8.37
#